data_AF-A0A847AWZ2-F1
#
_entry.id   AF-A0A847AWZ2-F1
#
_cell.length_a   1.000
_cell.length_b   1.000
_cell.length_c   1.000
_cell.angle_alpha   90.00
_cell.angle_beta   90.00
_cell.angle_gamma   90.00
#
_symmetry.space_group_name_H-M   'P 1'
#
loop_
_entity.id
_entity.type
_entity.pdbx_description
1 polymer ?
#
loop_
_entity_poly.entity_id
_entity_poly.type
_entity_poly.pdbx_seq_one_letter_code
_entity_poly.pdbx_strand_id
1 'polypeptide(L)'
;MYLKKIYVNGFKSFAEKTEIEVEKGITAVVGPNGSGKSNISDAIKWVLGEQSAKTLRGGKMDDVIFAGTEKRLPLGYAEVRLIFNNESGKIPLEYKEVSISRKLYKTGESEYYINKQQCRLRDVKELFMDTGIGRDGYSFIGQGRVEDILSPNSDVRRQVFEEASGIVKFKVRKEESERKLEKTRSNLERVEDIIYELKERIEPLHDQSIRAHKFIETSNRLKKIELNYLSHEYEKHSEQLKALKNQRDISLEEKVNLQKKRDNYAELIESQKEKINELQNI
;
A
#
# COMPACT_ATOMS: atom_id res chain seq x y z
N MET A 1 -13.00 -18.39 38.58
CA MET A 1 -13.61 -17.78 37.38
C MET A 1 -14.89 -18.52 37.04
N TYR A 2 -15.99 -17.82 36.82
CA TYR A 2 -17.26 -18.40 36.34
C TYR A 2 -18.08 -17.36 35.57
N LEU A 3 -18.98 -17.81 34.71
CA LEU A 3 -19.92 -16.95 34.00
C LEU A 3 -21.01 -16.49 34.97
N LYS A 4 -21.16 -15.17 35.16
CA LYS A 4 -22.10 -14.55 36.10
C LYS A 4 -23.38 -14.11 35.39
N LYS A 5 -23.26 -13.50 34.21
CA LYS A 5 -24.41 -12.99 33.44
C LYS A 5 -24.24 -13.14 31.94
N ILE A 6 -25.36 -13.34 31.25
CA ILE A 6 -25.48 -13.33 29.80
C ILE A 6 -26.51 -12.27 29.43
N TYR A 7 -26.11 -11.28 28.64
CA TYR A 7 -27.03 -10.34 28.00
C TYR A 7 -27.16 -10.71 26.54
N VAL A 8 -28.39 -10.78 26.07
CA VAL A 8 -28.72 -11.13 24.69
C VAL A 8 -29.72 -10.11 24.16
N ASN A 9 -29.43 -9.52 23.01
CA ASN A 9 -30.31 -8.57 22.36
C ASN A 9 -30.26 -8.75 20.84
N GLY A 10 -31.42 -8.93 20.21
CA GLY A 10 -31.53 -9.14 18.77
C GLY A 10 -30.81 -10.38 18.23
N PHE A 11 -30.48 -11.35 19.08
CA PHE A 11 -29.79 -12.57 18.67
C PHE A 11 -30.80 -13.71 18.49
N LYS A 12 -30.97 -14.19 17.25
CA LYS A 12 -31.90 -15.27 16.90
C LYS A 12 -33.28 -15.04 17.54
N SER A 13 -33.77 -15.97 18.36
CA SER A 13 -35.07 -15.89 19.02
C SER A 13 -35.21 -14.77 20.06
N PHE A 14 -34.12 -14.09 20.45
CA PHE A 14 -34.12 -13.05 21.48
C PHE A 14 -34.34 -11.67 20.85
N ALA A 15 -35.60 -11.32 20.61
CA ALA A 15 -35.99 -10.03 20.03
C ALA A 15 -35.85 -8.85 21.00
N GLU A 16 -35.95 -9.10 22.30
CA GLU A 16 -35.80 -8.08 23.34
C GLU A 16 -34.54 -8.33 24.14
N LYS A 17 -34.03 -7.25 24.75
CA LYS A 17 -32.90 -7.31 25.66
C LYS A 17 -33.25 -8.22 26.85
N THR A 18 -32.58 -9.36 26.89
CA THR A 18 -32.77 -10.39 27.91
C THR A 18 -31.49 -10.49 28.74
N GLU A 19 -31.63 -10.46 30.06
CA GLU A 19 -30.56 -10.70 31.02
C GLU A 19 -30.79 -12.06 31.68
N ILE A 20 -29.79 -12.93 31.62
CA ILE A 20 -29.80 -14.25 32.24
C ILE A 20 -28.69 -14.26 33.28
N GLU A 21 -29.07 -14.40 34.54
CA GLU A 21 -28.14 -14.57 35.65
C GLU A 21 -27.77 -16.05 35.80
N VAL A 22 -26.48 -16.30 36.02
CA VAL A 22 -25.92 -17.64 36.16
C VAL A 22 -25.25 -17.71 37.53
N GLU A 23 -25.75 -18.62 38.36
CA GLU A 23 -25.21 -18.85 39.69
C GLU A 23 -24.01 -19.80 39.67
N LYS A 24 -23.23 -19.79 40.76
CA LYS A 24 -22.16 -20.78 40.94
C LYS A 24 -22.79 -22.16 41.13
N GLY A 25 -22.33 -23.14 40.37
CA GLY A 25 -22.79 -24.53 40.47
C GLY A 25 -23.44 -25.00 39.19
N ILE A 26 -24.63 -25.58 39.30
CA ILE A 26 -25.37 -26.17 38.17
C ILE A 26 -26.55 -25.26 37.84
N THR A 27 -26.57 -24.72 36.63
CA THR A 27 -27.71 -23.99 36.08
C THR A 27 -28.34 -24.79 34.96
N ALA A 28 -29.62 -25.15 35.11
CA ALA A 28 -30.37 -25.88 34.09
C ALA A 28 -31.27 -24.93 33.29
N VAL A 29 -31.16 -24.97 31.95
CA VAL A 29 -32.04 -24.23 31.05
C VAL A 29 -33.09 -25.21 30.49
N VAL A 30 -34.34 -25.02 30.89
CA VAL A 30 -35.47 -25.89 30.50
C VAL A 30 -36.55 -25.13 29.73
N GLY A 31 -37.40 -25.85 29.00
CA GLY A 31 -38.47 -25.28 28.18
C GLY A 31 -38.90 -26.20 27.03
N PRO A 32 -39.97 -25.88 26.30
CA PRO A 32 -40.48 -26.68 25.17
C PRO A 32 -39.65 -26.54 23.90
N ASN A 33 -39.71 -27.51 22.97
CA ASN A 33 -38.99 -27.43 21.69
C ASN A 33 -39.31 -26.11 20.95
N GLY A 34 -38.28 -25.49 20.35
CA GLY A 34 -38.42 -24.19 19.71
C GLY A 34 -38.34 -22.96 20.64
N SER A 35 -38.29 -23.14 21.98
CA SER A 35 -38.22 -22.03 22.94
C SER A 35 -36.88 -21.26 23.00
N GLY A 36 -35.96 -21.52 22.07
CA GLY A 36 -34.67 -20.80 22.01
C GLY A 36 -33.58 -21.25 22.99
N LYS A 37 -33.77 -22.33 23.76
CA LYS A 37 -32.76 -22.84 24.73
C LYS A 37 -31.37 -22.98 24.13
N SER A 38 -31.27 -23.69 23.01
CA SER A 38 -30.01 -23.92 22.31
C SER A 38 -29.43 -22.63 21.73
N ASN A 39 -30.24 -21.58 21.52
CA ASN A 39 -29.74 -20.28 21.05
C ASN A 39 -28.93 -19.54 22.14
N ILE A 40 -29.16 -19.83 23.43
CA ILE A 40 -28.29 -19.32 24.52
C ILE A 40 -26.89 -19.91 24.37
N SER A 41 -26.82 -21.21 24.12
CA SER A 41 -25.57 -21.94 23.89
C SER A 41 -24.82 -21.38 22.67
N ASP A 42 -25.54 -21.11 21.57
CA ASP A 42 -24.97 -20.49 20.38
C ASP A 42 -24.51 -19.04 20.63
N ALA A 43 -25.25 -18.27 21.45
CA ALA A 43 -24.88 -16.90 21.81
C ALA A 43 -23.53 -16.88 22.55
N ILE A 44 -23.31 -17.81 23.46
CA ILE A 44 -22.03 -17.97 24.18
C ILE A 44 -20.90 -18.29 23.18
N LYS A 45 -21.07 -19.30 22.32
CA LYS A 45 -20.07 -19.64 21.29
C LYS A 45 -19.75 -18.47 20.37
N TRP A 46 -20.77 -17.74 19.98
CA TRP A 46 -20.67 -16.63 19.06
C TRP A 46 -19.84 -15.48 19.63
N VAL A 47 -20.02 -15.14 20.91
CA VAL A 47 -19.18 -14.14 21.60
C VAL A 47 -17.76 -14.63 21.81
N LEU A 48 -17.58 -15.91 22.12
CA LEU A 48 -16.25 -16.54 22.29
C LEU A 48 -15.49 -16.73 20.97
N GLY A 49 -16.06 -16.30 19.83
CA GLY A 49 -15.35 -16.17 18.57
C GLY A 49 -15.64 -17.25 17.54
N GLU A 50 -16.78 -17.96 17.63
CA GLU A 50 -17.25 -18.81 16.55
C GLU A 50 -17.60 -17.97 15.31
N GLN A 51 -17.07 -18.37 14.15
CA GLN A 51 -17.23 -17.68 12.87
C GLN A 51 -18.06 -18.50 11.87
N SER A 52 -18.24 -19.80 12.11
CA SER A 52 -19.03 -20.67 11.27
C SER A 52 -20.52 -20.48 11.56
N ALA A 53 -21.24 -19.90 10.59
CA ALA A 53 -22.71 -19.82 10.64
C ALA A 53 -23.35 -21.21 10.78
N LYS A 54 -22.78 -22.23 10.11
CA LYS A 54 -23.25 -23.62 10.19
C LYS A 54 -23.15 -24.18 11.61
N THR A 55 -22.06 -23.90 12.32
CA THR A 55 -21.88 -24.32 13.73
C THR A 55 -22.87 -23.63 14.65
N LEU A 56 -23.24 -22.40 14.30
CA LEU A 56 -24.30 -21.63 14.93
C LEU A 56 -25.67 -21.95 14.34
N ARG A 57 -25.88 -23.06 13.62
CA ARG A 57 -27.19 -23.48 13.10
C ARG A 57 -27.89 -22.40 12.25
N GLY A 58 -27.12 -21.67 11.47
CA GLY A 58 -27.57 -20.70 10.46
C GLY A 58 -26.91 -20.97 9.10
N GLY A 59 -27.44 -20.36 8.04
CA GLY A 59 -26.87 -20.46 6.70
C GLY A 59 -25.82 -19.37 6.44
N LYS A 60 -26.11 -18.14 6.84
CA LYS A 60 -25.23 -16.97 6.77
C LYS A 60 -24.97 -16.41 8.16
N MET A 61 -23.90 -15.63 8.30
CA MET A 61 -23.57 -15.03 9.60
C MET A 61 -24.63 -14.02 10.05
N ASP A 62 -25.30 -13.34 9.11
CA ASP A 62 -26.38 -12.40 9.40
C ASP A 62 -27.65 -13.10 9.94
N ASP A 63 -27.78 -14.42 9.79
CA ASP A 63 -28.90 -15.20 10.33
C ASP A 63 -28.87 -15.28 11.87
N VAL A 64 -27.78 -14.83 12.50
CA VAL A 64 -27.74 -14.66 13.96
C VAL A 64 -28.57 -13.45 14.41
N ILE A 65 -28.90 -12.52 13.51
CA ILE A 65 -29.73 -11.35 13.80
C ILE A 65 -31.21 -11.77 13.78
N PHE A 66 -31.99 -11.29 14.74
CA PHE A 66 -33.42 -11.55 14.81
C PHE A 66 -34.12 -11.10 13.51
N ALA A 67 -34.63 -12.08 12.76
CA ALA A 67 -35.24 -11.88 11.45
C ALA A 67 -36.68 -11.33 11.50
N GLY A 68 -37.24 -11.11 12.69
CA GLY A 68 -38.63 -10.68 12.86
C GLY A 68 -39.60 -11.86 12.99
N THR A 69 -40.83 -11.52 13.33
CA THR A 69 -42.00 -12.41 13.38
C THR A 69 -43.21 -11.63 12.88
N GLU A 70 -44.37 -12.26 12.71
CA GLU A 70 -45.62 -11.56 12.34
C GLU A 70 -45.95 -10.38 13.28
N LYS A 71 -45.55 -10.46 14.55
CA LYS A 71 -45.83 -9.44 15.58
C LYS A 71 -44.67 -8.47 15.82
N ARG A 72 -43.47 -8.75 15.33
CA ARG A 72 -42.26 -7.97 15.64
C ARG A 72 -41.38 -7.79 14.42
N LEU A 73 -41.00 -6.55 14.15
CA LEU A 73 -40.11 -6.21 13.05
C LEU A 73 -38.71 -6.84 13.23
N PRO A 74 -37.99 -7.13 12.13
CA PRO A 74 -36.59 -7.53 12.18
C PRO A 74 -35.73 -6.43 12.81
N LEU A 75 -34.66 -6.85 13.49
CA LEU A 75 -33.69 -5.91 14.07
C LEU A 75 -32.52 -5.67 13.12
N GLY A 76 -31.86 -4.51 13.30
CA GLY A 76 -30.69 -4.12 12.49
C GLY A 76 -29.36 -4.68 12.99
N TYR A 77 -29.33 -5.25 14.21
CA TYR A 77 -28.13 -5.82 14.80
C TYR A 77 -28.45 -6.88 15.85
N ALA A 78 -27.46 -7.74 16.13
CA ALA A 78 -27.43 -8.62 17.29
C ALA A 78 -26.29 -8.18 18.22
N GLU A 79 -26.54 -8.16 19.52
CA GLU A 79 -25.53 -7.94 20.55
C GLU A 79 -25.65 -9.03 21.62
N VAL A 80 -24.52 -9.64 21.96
CA VAL A 80 -24.43 -10.56 23.10
C VAL A 80 -23.26 -10.13 23.96
N ARG A 81 -23.47 -10.10 25.28
CA ARG A 81 -22.45 -9.76 26.28
C ARG A 81 -22.40 -10.83 27.35
N LEU A 82 -21.21 -11.34 27.61
CA LEU A 82 -20.92 -12.27 28.68
C LEU A 82 -20.18 -11.53 29.79
N ILE A 83 -20.60 -11.73 31.03
CA ILE A 83 -19.91 -11.19 32.22
C ILE A 83 -19.36 -12.36 33.02
N PHE A 84 -18.05 -12.38 33.19
CA PHE A 84 -17.33 -13.36 33.97
C PHE A 84 -16.86 -12.74 35.29
N ASN A 85 -17.03 -13.48 36.39
CA ASN A 85 -16.30 -13.21 37.62
C ASN A 85 -14.87 -13.75 37.46
N ASN A 86 -13.88 -12.90 37.67
CA ASN A 86 -12.45 -13.17 37.54
C ASN A 86 -11.69 -12.98 38.87
N GLU A 87 -12.33 -13.19 40.02
CA GLU A 87 -11.66 -13.08 41.34
C GLU A 87 -10.45 -14.03 41.48
N SER A 88 -10.46 -15.15 40.75
CA SER A 88 -9.35 -16.11 40.75
C SER A 88 -8.17 -15.71 39.84
N GLY A 89 -8.25 -14.59 39.11
CA GLY A 89 -7.18 -14.13 38.21
C GLY A 89 -6.84 -15.09 37.05
N LYS A 90 -7.79 -15.94 36.63
CA LYS A 90 -7.55 -16.90 35.53
C LYS A 90 -7.52 -16.20 34.17
N ILE A 91 -8.33 -15.15 34.01
CA ILE A 91 -8.24 -14.25 32.87
C ILE A 91 -7.12 -13.25 33.18
N PRO A 92 -6.15 -13.04 32.27
CA PRO A 92 -4.99 -12.17 32.49
C PRO A 92 -5.38 -10.68 32.40
N LEU A 93 -6.31 -10.25 33.24
CA LEU A 93 -6.78 -8.89 33.40
C LEU A 93 -6.89 -8.58 34.90
N GLU A 94 -6.50 -7.37 35.31
CA GLU A 94 -6.53 -6.93 36.72
C GLU A 94 -7.95 -6.71 37.27
N TYR A 95 -8.96 -6.85 36.41
CA TYR A 95 -10.37 -6.66 36.78
C TYR A 95 -10.96 -7.91 37.43
N LYS A 96 -11.67 -7.71 38.55
CA LYS A 96 -12.46 -8.76 39.22
C LYS A 96 -13.67 -9.21 38.42
N GLU A 97 -14.16 -8.37 37.51
CA GLU A 97 -15.25 -8.68 36.59
C GLU A 97 -14.80 -8.34 35.17
N VAL A 98 -14.94 -9.30 34.26
CA VAL A 98 -14.55 -9.17 32.85
C VAL A 98 -15.79 -9.33 32.00
N SER A 99 -16.10 -8.32 31.20
CA SER A 99 -17.18 -8.34 30.23
C SER A 99 -16.61 -8.49 28.83
N ILE A 100 -17.16 -9.42 28.05
CA ILE A 100 -16.88 -9.53 26.61
C ILE A 100 -18.20 -9.40 25.88
N SER A 101 -18.24 -8.55 24.86
CA SER A 101 -19.38 -8.44 23.98
C SER A 101 -18.99 -8.54 22.52
N ARG A 102 -19.91 -9.09 21.74
CA ARG A 102 -19.87 -9.07 20.29
C ARG A 102 -21.13 -8.41 19.77
N LYS A 103 -20.98 -7.51 18.81
CA LYS A 103 -22.06 -6.89 18.07
C LYS A 103 -21.89 -7.20 16.58
N LEU A 104 -22.98 -7.49 15.89
CA LEU A 104 -23.01 -7.68 14.44
C LEU A 104 -24.16 -6.90 13.87
N TYR A 105 -23.87 -6.04 12.92
CA TYR A 105 -24.85 -5.25 12.18
C TYR A 105 -25.26 -5.99 10.91
N LYS A 106 -26.46 -5.69 10.41
CA LYS A 106 -26.98 -6.23 9.14
C LYS A 106 -26.14 -5.83 7.91
N THR A 107 -25.27 -4.83 8.07
CA THR A 107 -24.25 -4.44 7.08
C THR A 107 -23.10 -5.46 6.97
N GLY A 108 -23.00 -6.42 7.90
CA GLY A 108 -21.92 -7.40 7.99
C GLY A 108 -20.77 -6.98 8.91
N GLU A 109 -20.80 -5.75 9.43
CA GLU A 109 -19.80 -5.25 10.37
C GLU A 109 -19.91 -5.96 11.72
N SER A 110 -18.82 -6.53 12.19
CA SER A 110 -18.74 -7.20 13.50
C SER A 110 -17.73 -6.51 14.40
N GLU A 111 -18.18 -6.13 15.58
CA GLU A 111 -17.39 -5.45 16.60
C GLU A 111 -17.25 -6.35 17.83
N TYR A 112 -16.06 -6.36 18.42
CA TYR A 112 -15.78 -7.04 19.68
C TYR A 112 -15.38 -6.01 20.72
N TYR A 113 -15.77 -6.25 21.96
CA TYR A 113 -15.43 -5.39 23.08
C TYR A 113 -15.01 -6.24 24.28
N ILE A 114 -13.97 -5.81 24.97
CA ILE A 114 -13.58 -6.30 26.30
C ILE A 114 -13.71 -5.11 27.25
N ASN A 115 -14.51 -5.22 28.30
CA ASN A 115 -14.76 -4.13 29.26
C ASN A 115 -15.14 -2.80 28.59
N LYS A 116 -16.02 -2.88 27.57
CA LYS A 116 -16.49 -1.76 26.73
C LYS A 116 -15.41 -1.11 25.84
N GLN A 117 -14.17 -1.61 25.85
CA GLN A 117 -13.13 -1.17 24.91
C GLN A 117 -13.18 -2.03 23.66
N GLN A 118 -13.17 -1.39 22.49
CA GLN A 118 -13.18 -2.09 21.21
C GLN A 118 -11.87 -2.88 21.03
N CYS A 119 -11.98 -4.12 20.56
CA CYS A 119 -10.87 -5.04 20.38
C CYS A 119 -11.06 -5.92 19.13
N ARG A 120 -10.04 -6.71 18.79
CA ARG A 120 -10.10 -7.65 17.68
C ARG A 120 -10.54 -9.02 18.18
N LEU A 121 -11.10 -9.83 17.28
CA LEU A 121 -11.42 -11.24 17.55
C LEU A 121 -10.19 -12.02 18.06
N ARG A 122 -9.00 -11.71 17.54
CA ARG A 122 -7.75 -12.33 17.99
C ARG A 122 -7.52 -12.10 19.48
N ASP A 123 -7.78 -10.89 19.97
CA ASP A 123 -7.55 -10.50 21.36
C ASP A 123 -8.50 -11.28 22.28
N VAL A 124 -9.77 -11.43 21.88
CA VAL A 124 -10.75 -12.27 22.61
C VAL A 124 -10.31 -13.73 22.63
N LYS A 125 -9.84 -14.30 21.50
CA LYS A 125 -9.36 -15.68 21.45
C LYS A 125 -8.12 -15.90 22.33
N GLU A 126 -7.16 -14.99 22.29
CA GLU A 126 -5.93 -15.08 23.09
C GLU A 126 -6.23 -14.98 24.59
N LEU A 127 -7.18 -14.12 24.97
CA LEU A 127 -7.59 -13.94 26.37
C LEU A 127 -8.10 -15.24 27.03
N PHE A 128 -8.75 -16.10 26.25
CA PHE A 128 -9.34 -17.35 26.73
C PHE A 128 -8.54 -18.61 26.41
N MET A 129 -7.40 -18.48 25.73
CA MET A 129 -6.61 -19.63 25.28
C MET A 129 -6.10 -20.50 26.45
N ASP A 130 -5.76 -19.87 27.58
CA ASP A 130 -5.23 -20.55 28.78
C ASP A 130 -6.31 -20.90 29.82
N THR A 131 -7.54 -20.43 29.64
CA THR A 131 -8.59 -20.61 30.65
C THR A 131 -9.40 -21.89 30.45
N GLY A 132 -9.24 -22.55 29.30
CA GLY A 132 -10.07 -23.69 28.89
C GLY A 132 -11.48 -23.31 28.43
N ILE A 133 -11.84 -22.02 28.43
CA ILE A 133 -13.14 -21.48 28.00
C ILE A 133 -12.96 -20.71 26.68
N GLY A 134 -12.59 -21.41 25.61
CA GLY A 134 -12.47 -20.84 24.26
C GLY A 134 -13.37 -21.56 23.24
N ARG A 135 -13.34 -21.14 21.98
CA ARG A 135 -14.01 -21.82 20.85
C ARG A 135 -13.74 -23.33 20.85
N ASP A 136 -12.49 -23.67 21.10
CA ASP A 136 -11.95 -25.03 21.08
C ASP A 136 -11.72 -25.55 22.53
N GLY A 137 -12.15 -24.82 23.56
CA GLY A 137 -11.97 -25.24 24.95
C GLY A 137 -12.88 -26.42 25.32
N TYR A 138 -12.37 -27.41 26.06
CA TYR A 138 -13.13 -28.59 26.53
C TYR A 138 -14.37 -28.24 27.38
N SER A 139 -14.46 -27.01 27.88
CA SER A 139 -15.57 -26.52 28.71
C SER A 139 -16.90 -26.44 27.96
N PHE A 140 -16.89 -26.51 26.63
CA PHE A 140 -18.10 -26.49 25.82
C PHE A 140 -18.34 -27.83 25.12
N ILE A 141 -19.29 -28.62 25.62
CA ILE A 141 -19.70 -29.86 24.97
C ILE A 141 -20.90 -29.56 24.07
N GLY A 142 -20.63 -29.36 22.78
CA GLY A 142 -21.67 -29.26 21.76
C GLY A 142 -22.18 -30.63 21.33
N GLN A 143 -23.31 -30.64 20.63
CA GLN A 143 -23.76 -31.83 19.91
C GLN A 143 -22.67 -32.27 18.92
N GLY A 144 -22.27 -33.53 18.94
CA GLY A 144 -21.19 -34.08 18.12
C GLY A 144 -19.83 -34.25 18.81
N ARG A 145 -19.52 -33.46 19.85
CA ARG A 145 -18.17 -33.48 20.46
C ARG A 145 -17.87 -34.78 21.22
N VAL A 146 -18.91 -35.47 21.68
CA VAL A 146 -18.78 -36.81 22.28
C VAL A 146 -18.39 -37.83 21.22
N GLU A 147 -18.92 -37.70 19.99
CA GLU A 147 -18.55 -38.56 18.87
C GLU A 147 -17.10 -38.29 18.42
N ASP A 148 -16.62 -37.05 18.49
CA ASP A 148 -15.21 -36.72 18.18
C ASP A 148 -14.22 -37.43 19.12
N ILE A 149 -14.55 -37.52 20.41
CA ILE A 149 -13.75 -38.26 21.42
C ILE A 149 -13.73 -39.75 21.09
N LEU A 150 -14.87 -40.30 20.64
CA LEU A 150 -15.04 -41.71 20.29
C LEU A 150 -14.62 -42.00 18.84
N SER A 151 -14.23 -40.98 18.07
CA SER A 151 -13.93 -41.08 16.65
C SER A 151 -12.82 -42.10 16.39
N PRO A 152 -12.94 -42.96 15.37
CA PRO A 152 -11.88 -43.88 14.99
C PRO A 152 -10.67 -43.17 14.35
N ASN A 153 -10.83 -41.90 13.95
CA ASN A 153 -9.74 -41.11 13.40
C ASN A 153 -8.82 -40.63 14.54
N SER A 154 -7.55 -41.07 14.50
CA SER A 154 -6.54 -40.71 15.49
C SER A 154 -6.26 -39.22 15.57
N ASP A 155 -6.36 -38.48 14.45
CA ASP A 155 -6.05 -37.06 14.41
C ASP A 155 -7.12 -36.22 15.11
N VAL A 156 -8.40 -36.53 14.86
CA VAL A 156 -9.54 -35.88 15.52
C VAL A 156 -9.47 -36.12 17.02
N ARG A 157 -9.24 -37.38 17.42
CA ARG A 157 -9.12 -37.75 18.83
C ARG A 157 -7.92 -37.07 19.49
N ARG A 158 -6.78 -37.00 18.81
CA ARG A 158 -5.56 -36.35 19.30
C ARG A 158 -5.79 -34.87 19.59
N GLN A 159 -6.50 -34.15 18.73
CA GLN A 159 -6.80 -32.73 18.95
C GLN A 159 -7.50 -32.48 20.29
N VAL A 160 -8.47 -33.33 20.66
CA VAL A 160 -9.18 -33.21 21.94
C VAL A 160 -8.25 -33.39 23.13
N PHE A 161 -7.29 -34.33 23.06
CA PHE A 161 -6.29 -34.51 24.11
C PHE A 161 -5.26 -33.37 24.16
N GLU A 162 -4.83 -32.86 23.01
CA GLU A 162 -3.94 -31.70 22.95
C GLU A 162 -4.60 -30.46 23.58
N GLU A 163 -5.90 -30.23 23.33
CA GLU A 163 -6.70 -29.20 24.01
C GLU A 163 -6.77 -29.40 25.51
N ALA A 164 -7.06 -30.62 25.97
CA ALA A 164 -7.14 -30.94 27.40
C ALA A 164 -5.79 -30.77 28.12
N SER A 165 -4.68 -31.06 27.43
CA SER A 165 -3.32 -30.88 27.96
C SER A 165 -2.84 -29.43 28.01
N GLY A 166 -3.58 -28.49 27.40
CA GLY A 166 -3.23 -27.06 27.38
C GLY A 166 -2.05 -26.70 26.47
N ILE A 167 -1.53 -27.63 25.66
CA ILE A 167 -0.36 -27.37 24.79
C ILE A 167 -0.71 -26.57 23.52
N VAL A 168 -1.99 -26.41 23.20
CA VAL A 168 -2.49 -25.78 21.97
C VAL A 168 -1.92 -24.37 21.79
N LYS A 169 -1.79 -23.59 22.86
CA LYS A 169 -1.18 -22.24 22.81
C LYS A 169 0.25 -22.28 22.28
N PHE A 170 1.07 -23.19 22.78
CA PHE A 170 2.47 -23.31 22.37
C PHE A 170 2.58 -23.80 20.93
N LYS A 171 1.71 -24.72 20.53
CA LYS A 171 1.64 -25.23 19.16
C LYS A 171 1.27 -24.13 18.16
N VAL A 172 0.19 -23.37 18.44
CA VAL A 172 -0.22 -22.24 17.60
C VAL A 172 0.87 -21.16 17.53
N ARG A 173 1.53 -20.83 18.65
CA ARG A 173 2.64 -19.87 18.65
C ARG A 173 3.84 -20.36 17.85
N LYS A 174 4.15 -21.66 17.90
CA LYS A 174 5.19 -22.29 17.10
C LYS A 174 4.85 -22.18 15.60
N GLU A 175 3.66 -22.60 15.19
CA GLU A 175 3.23 -22.53 13.79
C GLU A 175 3.21 -21.09 13.26
N GLU A 176 2.74 -20.11 14.05
CA GLU A 176 2.80 -18.69 13.68
C GLU A 176 4.24 -18.21 13.50
N SER A 177 5.15 -18.66 14.37
CA SER A 177 6.57 -18.28 14.32
C SER A 177 7.27 -18.90 13.12
N GLU A 178 6.99 -20.17 12.82
CA GLU A 178 7.50 -20.87 11.63
C GLU A 178 7.03 -20.18 10.34
N ARG A 179 5.74 -19.80 10.24
CA ARG A 179 5.24 -19.02 9.10
C ARG A 179 5.91 -17.67 8.95
N LYS A 180 6.17 -16.96 10.06
CA LYS A 180 6.90 -15.68 10.04
C LYS A 180 8.36 -15.86 9.62
N LEU A 181 9.00 -16.93 10.06
CA LEU A 181 10.38 -17.26 9.69
C LEU A 181 10.46 -17.52 8.18
N GLU A 182 9.57 -18.34 7.64
CA GLU A 182 9.53 -18.65 6.21
C GLU A 182 9.31 -17.40 5.36
N LYS A 183 8.38 -16.53 5.77
CA LYS A 183 8.16 -15.25 5.09
C LYS A 183 9.39 -14.34 5.13
N THR A 184 10.09 -14.30 6.27
CA THR A 184 11.32 -13.51 6.42
C THR A 184 12.42 -14.05 5.51
N ARG A 185 12.55 -15.38 5.40
CA ARG A 185 13.51 -16.04 4.52
C ARG A 185 13.26 -15.69 3.05
N SER A 186 12.02 -15.80 2.59
CA SER A 186 11.65 -15.42 1.21
C SER A 186 11.91 -13.93 0.94
N ASN A 187 11.67 -13.05 1.91
CA ASN A 187 12.01 -11.63 1.77
C ASN A 187 13.52 -11.40 1.66
N LEU A 188 14.33 -12.16 2.41
CA LEU A 188 15.79 -12.05 2.37
C LEU A 188 16.33 -12.48 1.00
N GLU A 189 15.88 -13.63 0.48
CA GLU A 189 16.23 -14.12 -0.85
C GLU A 189 15.93 -13.05 -1.92
N ARG A 190 14.75 -12.43 -1.85
CA ARG A 190 14.40 -11.33 -2.77
C ARG A 190 15.31 -10.11 -2.65
N VAL A 191 15.74 -9.76 -1.44
CA VAL A 191 16.66 -8.63 -1.23
C VAL A 191 18.04 -8.96 -1.80
N GLU A 192 18.51 -10.20 -1.63
CA GLU A 192 19.77 -10.68 -2.21
C GLU A 192 19.74 -10.62 -3.74
N ASP A 193 18.64 -11.03 -4.38
CA ASP A 193 18.44 -10.91 -5.83
C ASP A 193 18.56 -9.46 -6.31
N ILE A 194 17.90 -8.53 -5.63
CA ILE A 194 17.95 -7.09 -5.95
C ILE A 194 19.37 -6.55 -5.79
N ILE A 195 20.08 -6.94 -4.73
CA ILE A 195 21.47 -6.52 -4.51
C ILE A 195 22.37 -7.05 -5.63
N TYR A 196 22.18 -8.30 -6.05
CA TYR A 196 22.94 -8.90 -7.13
C TYR A 196 22.71 -8.15 -8.46
N GLU A 197 21.44 -7.89 -8.81
CA GLU A 197 21.07 -7.12 -10.00
C GLU A 197 21.66 -5.70 -9.99
N LEU A 198 21.59 -5.01 -8.85
CA LEU A 198 22.15 -3.66 -8.72
C LEU A 198 23.67 -3.66 -8.87
N LYS A 199 24.37 -4.66 -8.35
CA LYS A 199 25.83 -4.80 -8.51
C LYS A 199 26.23 -4.94 -9.97
N GLU A 200 25.50 -5.73 -10.76
CA GLU A 200 25.76 -5.87 -12.20
C GLU A 200 25.55 -4.54 -12.96
N ARG A 201 24.65 -3.67 -12.50
CA ARG A 201 24.40 -2.37 -13.12
C ARG A 201 25.41 -1.28 -12.75
N ILE A 202 26.07 -1.37 -11.59
CA ILE A 202 26.97 -0.34 -11.08
C ILE A 202 28.19 -0.15 -12.00
N GLU A 203 28.86 -1.23 -12.41
CA GLU A 203 30.11 -1.14 -13.18
C GLU A 203 29.89 -0.48 -14.56
N PRO A 204 28.89 -0.89 -15.38
CA PRO A 204 28.61 -0.23 -16.65
C PRO A 204 28.21 1.25 -16.48
N LEU A 205 27.46 1.59 -15.43
CA LEU A 205 27.10 2.98 -15.12
C LEU A 205 28.32 3.82 -14.73
N HIS A 206 29.28 3.24 -14.01
CA HIS A 206 30.54 3.89 -13.68
C HIS A 206 31.34 4.22 -14.95
N ASP A 207 31.48 3.25 -15.85
CA ASP A 207 32.16 3.44 -17.14
C ASP A 207 31.47 4.48 -18.03
N GLN A 208 30.13 4.45 -18.08
CA GLN A 208 29.34 5.46 -18.79
C GLN A 208 29.57 6.86 -18.20
N SER A 209 29.60 6.98 -16.87
CA SER A 209 29.91 8.23 -16.19
C SER A 209 31.30 8.76 -16.56
N ILE A 210 32.34 7.92 -16.52
CA ILE A 210 33.71 8.32 -16.91
C ILE A 210 33.74 8.81 -18.36
N ARG A 211 33.09 8.09 -19.29
CA ARG A 211 33.02 8.50 -20.70
C ARG A 211 32.30 9.83 -20.88
N ALA A 212 31.20 10.05 -20.18
CA ALA A 212 30.45 11.30 -20.23
C ALA A 212 31.30 12.48 -19.73
N HIS A 213 32.03 12.32 -18.64
CA HIS A 213 32.94 13.34 -18.12
C HIS A 213 34.05 13.68 -19.12
N LYS A 214 34.70 12.67 -19.71
CA LYS A 214 35.72 12.87 -20.76
C LYS A 214 35.16 13.56 -22.00
N PHE A 215 33.94 13.22 -22.41
CA PHE A 215 33.27 13.88 -23.52
C PHE A 215 33.04 15.38 -23.24
N ILE A 216 32.53 15.71 -22.05
CA ILE A 216 32.30 17.11 -21.65
C ILE A 216 33.61 17.89 -21.65
N GLU A 217 34.68 17.33 -21.08
CA GLU A 217 36.01 17.95 -21.06
C GLU A 217 36.54 18.19 -22.48
N THR A 218 36.49 17.14 -23.33
CA THR A 218 37.00 17.20 -24.70
C THR A 218 36.18 18.15 -25.57
N SER A 219 34.86 18.16 -25.43
CA SER A 219 33.96 19.07 -26.15
C SER A 219 34.21 20.53 -25.78
N ASN A 220 34.39 20.82 -24.48
CA ASN A 220 34.76 22.16 -24.03
C ASN A 220 36.13 22.59 -24.57
N ARG A 221 37.11 21.67 -24.61
CA ARG A 221 38.43 21.95 -25.20
C ARG A 221 38.34 22.23 -26.69
N LEU A 222 37.59 21.40 -27.43
CA LEU A 222 37.35 21.58 -28.86
C LEU A 222 36.72 22.94 -29.14
N LYS A 223 35.65 23.28 -28.41
CA LYS A 223 34.95 24.56 -28.56
C LYS A 223 35.87 25.77 -28.35
N LYS A 224 36.79 25.70 -27.38
CA LYS A 224 37.79 26.76 -27.17
C LYS A 224 38.74 26.90 -28.37
N ILE A 225 39.22 25.78 -28.90
CA ILE A 225 40.14 25.77 -30.05
C ILE A 225 39.43 26.28 -31.31
N GLU A 226 38.20 25.82 -31.57
CA GLU A 226 37.38 26.27 -32.69
C GLU A 226 37.10 27.76 -32.64
N LEU A 227 36.73 28.30 -31.47
CA LEU A 227 36.53 29.74 -31.29
C LEU A 227 37.82 30.52 -31.59
N ASN A 228 38.97 30.07 -31.07
CA ASN A 228 40.25 30.72 -31.34
C ASN A 228 40.61 30.68 -32.85
N TYR A 229 40.39 29.54 -33.51
CA TYR A 229 40.63 29.39 -34.94
C TYR A 229 39.72 30.31 -35.77
N LEU A 230 38.43 30.33 -35.46
CA LEU A 230 37.45 31.19 -36.14
C LEU A 230 37.77 32.68 -35.94
N SER A 231 38.19 33.08 -34.73
CA SER A 231 38.65 34.45 -34.47
C SER A 231 39.87 34.82 -35.30
N HIS A 232 40.86 33.93 -35.41
CA HIS A 232 42.06 34.17 -36.20
C HIS A 232 41.76 34.28 -37.70
N GLU A 233 40.95 33.36 -38.25
CA GLU A 233 40.53 33.44 -39.66
C GLU A 233 39.69 34.69 -39.94
N TYR A 234 38.83 35.10 -39.00
CA TYR A 234 38.08 36.35 -39.12
C TYR A 234 39.00 37.58 -39.19
N GLU A 235 40.01 37.67 -38.32
CA GLU A 235 40.99 38.77 -38.34
C GLU A 235 41.75 38.82 -39.66
N LYS A 236 42.28 37.67 -40.11
CA LYS A 236 42.99 37.54 -41.38
C LYS A 236 42.13 37.95 -42.58
N HIS A 237 40.88 37.49 -42.65
CA HIS A 237 39.97 37.89 -43.72
C HIS A 237 39.55 39.36 -43.63
N SER A 238 39.43 39.92 -42.42
CA SER A 238 39.17 41.34 -42.21
C SER A 238 40.32 42.22 -42.71
N GLU A 239 41.57 41.81 -42.46
CA GLU A 239 42.76 42.48 -43.00
C GLU A 239 42.82 42.40 -44.53
N GLN A 240 42.56 41.23 -45.11
CA GLN A 240 42.46 41.06 -46.57
C GLN A 240 41.37 41.95 -47.17
N LEU A 241 40.21 42.04 -46.53
CA LEU A 241 39.12 42.93 -46.93
C LEU A 241 39.51 44.40 -46.89
N LYS A 242 40.25 44.84 -45.85
CA LYS A 242 40.78 46.20 -45.76
C LYS A 242 41.76 46.48 -46.89
N ALA A 243 42.70 45.57 -47.15
CA ALA A 243 43.67 45.71 -48.23
C ALA A 243 42.98 45.81 -49.61
N LEU A 244 42.01 44.94 -49.89
CA LEU A 244 41.23 44.96 -51.13
C LEU A 244 40.37 46.22 -51.26
N LYS A 245 39.78 46.71 -50.17
CA LYS A 245 39.05 47.99 -50.17
C LYS A 245 39.97 49.17 -50.49
N ASN A 246 41.15 49.22 -49.86
CA ASN A 246 42.13 50.27 -50.14
C ASN A 246 42.57 50.23 -51.61
N GLN A 247 42.87 49.04 -52.17
CA GLN A 247 43.18 48.89 -53.59
C GLN A 247 42.03 49.37 -54.49
N ARG A 248 40.80 48.96 -54.18
CA ARG A 248 39.60 49.40 -54.91
C ARG A 248 39.46 50.93 -54.88
N ASP A 249 39.66 51.55 -53.73
CA ASP A 249 39.50 53.00 -53.55
C ASP A 249 40.59 53.77 -54.32
N ILE A 250 41.84 53.28 -54.32
CA ILE A 250 42.92 53.82 -55.17
C ILE A 250 42.55 53.70 -56.66
N SER A 251 42.10 52.53 -57.12
CA SER A 251 41.69 52.34 -58.52
C SER A 251 40.47 53.18 -58.90
N LEU A 252 39.56 53.47 -57.97
CA LEU A 252 38.44 54.39 -58.16
C LEU A 252 38.93 55.83 -58.35
N GLU A 253 39.87 56.30 -57.53
CA GLU A 253 40.49 57.62 -57.70
C GLU A 253 41.22 57.74 -59.04
N GLU A 254 42.00 56.73 -59.42
CA GLU A 254 42.66 56.67 -60.72
C GLU A 254 41.66 56.72 -61.87
N LYS A 255 40.57 55.96 -61.79
CA LYS A 255 39.49 55.98 -62.79
C LYS A 255 38.87 57.37 -62.91
N VAL A 256 38.56 58.03 -61.78
CA VAL A 256 38.02 59.39 -61.77
C VAL A 256 38.99 60.38 -62.41
N ASN A 257 40.29 60.27 -62.11
CA ASN A 257 41.33 61.13 -62.70
C ASN A 257 41.49 60.90 -64.20
N LEU A 258 41.47 59.64 -64.66
CA LEU A 258 41.49 59.31 -66.09
C LEU A 258 40.23 59.80 -66.80
N GLN A 259 39.07 59.74 -66.15
CA GLN A 259 37.83 60.26 -66.70
C GLN A 259 37.86 61.78 -66.86
N LYS A 260 38.35 62.52 -65.85
CA LYS A 260 38.60 63.97 -65.96
C LYS A 260 39.57 64.31 -67.10
N LYS A 261 40.67 63.55 -67.24
CA LYS A 261 41.60 63.73 -68.37
C LYS A 261 40.92 63.50 -69.70
N ARG A 262 40.12 62.43 -69.82
CA ARG A 262 39.36 62.11 -71.03
C ARG A 262 38.40 63.23 -71.39
N ASP A 263 37.66 63.75 -70.42
CA ASP A 263 36.69 64.82 -70.63
C ASP A 263 37.41 66.13 -71.04
N ASN A 264 38.55 66.47 -70.42
CA ASN A 264 39.40 67.58 -70.87
C ASN A 264 39.93 67.40 -72.31
N TYR A 265 40.35 66.20 -72.69
CA TYR A 265 40.77 65.91 -74.06
C TYR A 265 39.61 65.98 -75.05
N ALA A 266 38.40 65.59 -74.64
CA ALA A 266 37.19 65.71 -75.45
C ALA A 266 36.86 67.18 -75.71
N GLU A 267 36.88 68.04 -74.67
CA GLU A 267 36.72 69.50 -74.82
C GLU A 267 37.80 70.11 -75.73
N LEU A 268 39.06 69.68 -75.59
CA LEU A 268 40.15 70.15 -76.44
C LEU A 268 39.91 69.76 -77.91
N ILE A 269 39.52 68.51 -78.17
CA ILE A 269 39.19 68.03 -79.52
C ILE A 269 37.99 68.78 -80.10
N GLU A 270 36.97 69.07 -79.29
CA GLU A 270 35.80 69.84 -79.72
C GLU A 270 36.19 71.28 -80.09
N SER A 271 37.00 71.96 -79.27
CA SER A 271 37.54 73.28 -79.60
C SER A 271 38.41 73.29 -80.86
N GLN A 272 39.15 72.21 -81.13
CA GLN A 272 39.94 72.06 -82.35
C GLN A 272 39.06 71.78 -83.56
N LYS A 273 37.99 71.00 -83.42
CA LYS A 273 36.99 70.78 -84.47
C LYS A 273 36.24 72.06 -84.81
N GLU A 274 35.87 72.87 -83.81
CA GLU A 274 35.28 74.20 -84.03
C GLU A 274 36.23 75.11 -84.82
N LYS A 275 37.51 75.18 -84.44
CA LYS A 275 38.53 75.91 -85.21
C LYS A 275 38.70 75.40 -86.64
N ILE A 276 38.64 74.08 -86.85
CA ILE A 276 38.71 73.50 -88.19
C ILE A 276 37.46 73.85 -89.01
N ASN A 277 36.27 73.81 -88.42
CA ASN A 277 35.02 74.21 -89.07
C ASN A 277 34.98 75.71 -89.38
N GLU A 278 35.55 76.57 -88.53
CA GLU A 278 35.73 78.00 -88.84
C GLU A 278 36.70 78.21 -90.02
N LEU A 279 37.78 77.43 -90.08
CA LEU A 279 38.76 77.47 -91.18
C LEU A 279 38.25 76.84 -92.49
N GLN A 280 37.24 75.97 -92.44
CA GLN A 280 36.62 75.36 -93.62
C GLN A 280 35.42 76.15 -94.18
N ASN A 281 34.91 77.14 -93.43
CA ASN A 281 33.80 78.01 -93.82
C ASN A 281 34.25 79.44 -94.24
N ILE A 282 35.55 79.63 -94.52
CA ILE A 282 36.15 80.83 -95.12
C ILE A 282 36.75 80.45 -96.47
#